data_AF-A0A7W0GIM2-F1
#
_entry.id   AF-A0A7W0GIM2-F1
#
_cell.length_a   1.000
_cell.length_b   1.000
_cell.length_c   1.000
_cell.angle_alpha   90.00
_cell.angle_beta   90.00
_cell.angle_gamma   90.00
#
_symmetry.space_group_name_H-M   'P 1'
#
loop_
_entity.id
_entity.type
_entity.pdbx_description
1 polymer ?
#
loop_
_entity_poly.entity_id
_entity_poly.type
_entity_poly.pdbx_seq_one_letter_code
_entity_poly.pdbx_strand_id
1 'polypeptide(L)'
;MVRTAARVDRRLYRWVQALPPSRADRPLRALSKAANHGRLWLAVAAVLAVRKGPSRRAAVRALGSLSVSSFLTNVVAKALFRRLRPDLELHPVRRRLRREPLSSSFPSGHSASAAAFVTAVTMEAAPLGAAVAPLAAAVAYSRVHVGVHYPGDVLGGVALGTSVALATRHWWPVHPAVPAKVRQTSAAPGLPGGQGLVMVVNPRSGPDDVNPADEVRELLPAAEVIELAPGDDVHGLLAATVPRAAAFGVAGGDGTVATVAVTALEYQL
;
A
#
# COMPACT_ATOMS: atom_id res chain seq x y z
N MET A 1 -30.33 14.22 -15.64
CA MET A 1 -28.94 14.29 -15.11
C MET A 1 -27.86 13.93 -16.15
N VAL A 2 -27.95 12.81 -16.88
CA VAL A 2 -26.92 12.35 -17.85
C VAL A 2 -26.57 13.39 -18.95
N ARG A 3 -27.58 14.09 -19.51
CA ARG A 3 -27.37 15.14 -20.52
C ARG A 3 -26.59 16.36 -19.97
N THR A 4 -26.70 16.65 -18.67
CA THR A 4 -25.99 17.77 -18.04
C THR A 4 -24.53 17.41 -17.78
N ALA A 5 -24.25 16.20 -17.27
CA ALA A 5 -22.89 15.71 -17.10
C ALA A 5 -22.12 15.68 -18.43
N ALA A 6 -22.74 15.18 -19.51
CA ALA A 6 -22.12 15.16 -20.84
C ALA A 6 -21.86 16.56 -21.44
N ARG A 7 -22.59 17.58 -21.01
CA ARG A 7 -22.35 18.98 -21.42
C ARG A 7 -21.18 19.58 -20.64
N VAL A 8 -21.15 19.37 -19.32
CA VAL A 8 -20.03 19.81 -18.47
C VAL A 8 -18.73 19.18 -18.93
N ASP A 9 -18.73 17.88 -19.19
CA ASP A 9 -17.54 17.14 -19.62
C ASP A 9 -16.97 17.67 -20.95
N ARG A 10 -17.85 17.96 -21.92
CA ARG A 10 -17.48 18.59 -23.19
C ARG A 10 -16.99 20.03 -23.01
N ARG A 11 -17.58 20.81 -22.09
CA ARG A 11 -17.16 22.19 -21.79
C ARG A 11 -15.77 22.22 -21.18
N LEU A 12 -15.51 21.39 -20.18
CA LEU A 12 -14.20 21.26 -19.54
C LEU A 12 -13.15 20.80 -20.53
N TYR A 13 -13.50 19.81 -21.36
CA TYR A 13 -12.64 19.36 -22.44
C TYR A 13 -12.25 20.50 -23.39
N ARG A 14 -13.24 21.24 -23.94
CA ARG A 14 -12.99 22.38 -24.83
C ARG A 14 -12.13 23.46 -24.16
N TRP A 15 -12.35 23.71 -22.88
CA TRP A 15 -11.56 24.67 -22.11
C TRP A 15 -10.08 24.26 -22.04
N VAL A 16 -9.78 22.99 -21.73
CA VAL A 16 -8.39 22.46 -21.76
C VAL A 16 -7.79 22.59 -23.15
N GLN A 17 -8.55 22.28 -24.20
CA GLN A 17 -8.07 22.37 -25.58
C GLN A 17 -7.82 23.82 -26.03
N ALA A 18 -8.52 24.80 -25.46
CA ALA A 18 -8.35 26.22 -25.73
C ALA A 18 -7.13 26.85 -25.04
N LEU A 19 -6.47 26.14 -24.12
CA LEU A 19 -5.27 26.65 -23.46
C LEU A 19 -4.17 26.97 -24.48
N PRO A 20 -3.48 28.12 -24.35
CA PRO A 20 -2.45 28.54 -25.28
C PRO A 20 -1.30 27.51 -25.34
N PRO A 21 -0.54 27.46 -26.45
CA PRO A 21 0.63 26.61 -26.54
C PRO A 21 1.60 26.88 -25.39
N SER A 22 2.13 25.83 -24.79
CA SER A 22 3.04 25.96 -23.65
C SER A 22 4.23 25.02 -23.76
N ARG A 23 5.31 25.34 -23.03
CA ARG A 23 6.49 24.45 -22.92
C ARG A 23 6.14 23.08 -22.33
N ALA A 24 5.01 22.96 -21.63
CA ALA A 24 4.50 21.71 -21.07
C ALA A 24 3.91 20.75 -22.13
N ASP A 25 3.59 21.22 -23.35
CA ASP A 25 2.98 20.40 -24.40
C ASP A 25 3.87 19.23 -24.87
N ARG A 26 5.19 19.42 -24.87
CA ARG A 26 6.17 18.39 -25.21
C ARG A 26 6.30 17.33 -24.10
N PRO A 27 6.62 17.68 -22.84
CA PRO A 27 6.76 16.70 -21.77
C PRO A 27 5.44 15.97 -21.47
N LEU A 28 4.28 16.63 -21.52
CA LEU A 28 2.99 15.96 -21.30
C LEU A 28 2.69 14.91 -22.37
N ARG A 29 3.04 15.17 -23.63
CA ARG A 29 2.91 14.16 -24.69
C ARG A 29 3.90 13.01 -24.50
N ALA A 30 5.14 13.32 -24.12
CA ALA A 30 6.14 12.30 -23.84
C ALA A 30 5.71 11.41 -22.65
N LEU A 31 5.19 12.02 -21.59
CA LEU A 31 4.64 11.35 -20.42
C LEU A 31 3.46 10.44 -20.81
N SER A 32 2.54 10.94 -21.63
CA SER A 32 1.43 10.13 -22.15
C SER A 32 1.91 8.92 -22.97
N LYS A 33 3.06 9.02 -23.65
CA LYS A 33 3.66 7.88 -24.37
C LYS A 33 4.37 6.92 -23.43
N ALA A 34 5.10 7.43 -22.44
CA ALA A 34 5.80 6.62 -21.44
C ALA A 34 4.85 5.80 -20.58
N ALA A 35 3.64 6.32 -20.32
CA ALA A 35 2.59 5.61 -19.60
C ALA A 35 1.93 4.47 -20.43
N ASN A 36 2.26 4.32 -21.71
CA ASN A 36 1.75 3.20 -22.51
C ASN A 36 2.30 1.86 -22.03
N HIS A 37 1.46 0.82 -22.07
CA HIS A 37 1.78 -0.55 -21.66
C HIS A 37 2.31 -0.67 -20.22
N GLY A 38 2.05 0.31 -19.36
CA GLY A 38 2.51 0.29 -17.97
C GLY A 38 4.02 0.50 -17.76
N ARG A 39 4.80 0.83 -18.79
CA ARG A 39 6.28 0.94 -18.71
C ARG A 39 6.75 1.91 -17.64
N LEU A 40 6.12 3.09 -17.56
CA LEU A 40 6.39 4.08 -16.52
C LEU A 40 6.22 3.48 -15.12
N TRP A 41 5.13 2.74 -14.90
CA TRP A 41 4.80 2.16 -13.60
C TRP A 41 5.72 0.99 -13.24
N LEU A 42 6.15 0.20 -14.24
CA LEU A 42 7.17 -0.84 -14.05
C LEU A 42 8.51 -0.24 -13.60
N ALA A 43 8.92 0.89 -14.19
CA ALA A 43 10.14 1.57 -13.78
C ALA A 43 10.04 2.11 -12.34
N VAL A 44 8.92 2.75 -11.99
CA VAL A 44 8.69 3.22 -10.60
C VAL A 44 8.68 2.04 -9.62
N ALA A 45 8.01 0.94 -9.96
CA ALA A 45 7.98 -0.26 -9.13
C ALA A 45 9.37 -0.87 -8.95
N ALA A 46 10.20 -0.89 -10.00
CA ALA A 46 11.58 -1.37 -9.91
C ALA A 46 12.40 -0.55 -8.92
N VAL A 47 12.28 0.78 -8.96
CA VAL A 47 12.94 1.69 -7.99
C VAL A 47 12.45 1.42 -6.57
N LEU A 48 11.13 1.27 -6.37
CA LEU A 48 10.55 0.96 -5.07
C LEU A 48 11.00 -0.42 -4.55
N ALA A 49 11.24 -1.39 -5.43
CA ALA A 49 11.62 -2.75 -5.07
C ALA A 49 13.10 -2.90 -4.64
N VAL A 50 13.95 -1.89 -4.85
CA VAL A 50 15.38 -1.93 -4.49
C VAL A 50 15.59 -2.13 -2.98
N ARG A 51 14.75 -1.51 -2.14
CA ARG A 51 14.84 -1.61 -0.68
C ARG A 51 13.83 -2.62 -0.15
N LYS A 52 14.29 -3.58 0.67
CA LYS A 52 13.42 -4.50 1.43
C LYS A 52 12.50 -3.69 2.38
N GLY A 53 11.40 -4.31 2.82
CA GLY A 53 10.44 -3.69 3.73
C GLY A 53 9.24 -3.02 3.03
N PRO A 54 8.69 -1.93 3.59
CA PRO A 54 7.45 -1.32 3.11
C PRO A 54 7.48 -0.89 1.63
N SER A 55 8.63 -0.43 1.15
CA SER A 55 8.83 -0.01 -0.24
C SER A 55 8.66 -1.16 -1.25
N ARG A 56 9.25 -2.34 -0.97
CA ARG A 56 9.09 -3.53 -1.82
C ARG A 56 7.66 -4.07 -1.77
N ARG A 57 7.01 -4.06 -0.60
CA ARG A 57 5.59 -4.43 -0.45
C ARG A 57 4.69 -3.50 -1.26
N ALA A 58 4.96 -2.18 -1.21
CA ALA A 58 4.29 -1.17 -2.03
C ALA A 58 4.41 -1.48 -3.53
N ALA A 59 5.61 -1.81 -4.01
CA ALA A 59 5.84 -2.17 -5.41
C ALA A 59 5.00 -3.38 -5.87
N VAL A 60 5.01 -4.46 -5.08
CA VAL A 60 4.26 -5.68 -5.39
C VAL A 60 2.75 -5.40 -5.42
N ARG A 61 2.22 -4.75 -4.39
CA ARG A 61 0.80 -4.40 -4.30
C ARG A 61 0.37 -3.49 -5.44
N ALA A 62 1.22 -2.52 -5.80
CA ALA A 62 0.96 -1.57 -6.88
C ALA A 62 0.93 -2.23 -8.26
N LEU A 63 1.86 -3.16 -8.54
CA LEU A 63 1.86 -3.92 -9.79
C LEU A 63 0.66 -4.86 -9.91
N GLY A 64 0.30 -5.54 -8.81
CA GLY A 64 -0.91 -6.38 -8.77
C GLY A 64 -2.17 -5.56 -9.03
N SER A 65 -2.34 -4.45 -8.31
CA SER A 65 -3.49 -3.55 -8.44
C SER A 65 -3.59 -2.94 -9.84
N LEU A 66 -2.45 -2.52 -10.41
CA LEU A 66 -2.38 -2.00 -11.77
C LEU A 66 -2.80 -3.05 -12.80
N SER A 67 -2.34 -4.28 -12.65
CA SER A 67 -2.63 -5.39 -13.57
C SER A 67 -4.13 -5.71 -13.58
N VAL A 68 -4.73 -5.84 -12.40
CA VAL A 68 -6.18 -6.08 -12.24
C VAL A 68 -6.98 -4.90 -12.80
N SER A 69 -6.61 -3.66 -12.46
CA SER A 69 -7.27 -2.45 -12.95
C SER A 69 -7.21 -2.33 -14.48
N SER A 70 -6.07 -2.66 -15.07
CA SER A 70 -5.87 -2.66 -16.52
C SER A 70 -6.74 -3.72 -17.21
N PHE A 71 -6.80 -4.93 -16.65
CA PHE A 71 -7.67 -6.00 -17.15
C PHE A 71 -9.14 -5.59 -17.09
N LEU A 72 -9.63 -5.16 -15.92
CA LEU A 72 -11.02 -4.74 -15.74
C LEU A 72 -11.39 -3.57 -16.65
N THR A 73 -10.50 -2.59 -16.80
CA THR A 73 -10.76 -1.45 -17.68
C THR A 73 -10.82 -1.87 -19.14
N ASN A 74 -9.82 -2.59 -19.64
CA ASN A 74 -9.68 -2.83 -21.08
C ASN A 74 -10.54 -3.99 -21.59
N VAL A 75 -10.78 -5.01 -20.77
CA VAL A 75 -11.53 -6.21 -21.18
C VAL A 75 -13.01 -6.06 -20.81
N VAL A 76 -13.31 -5.65 -19.57
CA VAL A 76 -14.69 -5.62 -19.07
C VAL A 76 -15.35 -4.28 -19.37
N ALA A 77 -14.83 -3.19 -18.79
CA ALA A 77 -15.50 -1.90 -18.83
C ALA A 77 -15.62 -1.35 -20.26
N LYS A 78 -14.55 -1.43 -21.07
CA LYS A 78 -14.61 -0.97 -22.47
C LYS A 78 -15.50 -1.81 -23.38
N ALA A 79 -15.76 -3.08 -23.04
CA ALA A 79 -16.72 -3.90 -23.78
C ALA A 79 -18.16 -3.48 -23.45
N LEU A 80 -18.42 -3.11 -22.19
CA LEU A 80 -19.73 -2.68 -21.70
C LEU A 80 -20.07 -1.24 -22.11
N PHE A 81 -19.11 -0.32 -22.05
CA PHE A 81 -19.31 1.08 -22.35
C PHE A 81 -18.78 1.42 -23.74
N ARG A 82 -19.67 1.71 -24.70
CA ARG A 82 -19.31 2.12 -26.06
C ARG A 82 -19.26 3.64 -26.21
N ARG A 83 -18.44 4.30 -25.39
CA ARG A 83 -18.30 5.76 -25.45
C ARG A 83 -17.33 6.15 -26.57
N LEU A 84 -17.76 7.06 -27.44
CA LEU A 84 -16.91 7.65 -28.48
C LEU A 84 -15.82 8.55 -27.83
N ARG A 85 -14.64 8.57 -28.45
CA ARG A 85 -13.53 9.47 -28.07
C ARG A 85 -13.83 10.89 -28.58
N PRO A 86 -13.19 11.93 -27.99
CA PRO A 86 -13.20 13.25 -28.58
C PRO A 86 -12.68 13.22 -30.03
N ASP A 87 -13.34 13.95 -30.92
CA ASP A 87 -12.98 14.03 -32.33
C ASP A 87 -11.63 14.74 -32.50
N LEU A 88 -10.62 13.97 -32.87
CA LEU A 88 -9.26 14.45 -32.99
C LEU A 88 -9.11 15.48 -34.08
N GLU A 89 -9.91 15.48 -35.16
CA GLU A 89 -9.80 16.41 -36.30
C GLU A 89 -9.93 17.88 -35.91
N LEU A 90 -10.56 18.16 -34.77
CA LEU A 90 -10.71 19.51 -34.21
C LEU A 90 -9.57 19.90 -33.25
N HIS A 91 -8.52 19.10 -33.09
CA HIS A 91 -7.45 19.35 -32.10
C HIS A 91 -6.18 19.96 -32.67
N PRO A 92 -5.50 20.83 -31.91
CA PRO A 92 -4.21 21.39 -32.32
C PRO A 92 -3.24 20.27 -32.67
N VAL A 93 -2.70 20.27 -33.91
CA VAL A 93 -1.73 19.26 -34.40
C VAL A 93 -0.58 19.08 -33.42
N ARG A 94 -0.18 20.18 -32.78
CA ARG A 94 0.87 20.19 -31.76
C ARG A 94 0.51 19.46 -30.48
N ARG A 95 -0.70 18.96 -30.21
CA ARG A 95 -1.05 18.16 -29.00
C ARG A 95 -1.46 16.72 -29.32
N ARG A 96 -1.71 16.40 -30.60
CA ARG A 96 -2.13 15.07 -31.05
C ARG A 96 -1.04 14.00 -30.88
N LEU A 97 -1.49 12.77 -30.66
CA LEU A 97 -0.69 11.55 -30.78
C LEU A 97 -0.73 11.03 -32.22
N ARG A 98 0.35 10.37 -32.68
CA ARG A 98 0.45 9.82 -34.05
C ARG A 98 -0.45 8.61 -34.32
N ARG A 99 -0.91 7.91 -33.28
CA ARG A 99 -1.77 6.71 -33.40
C ARG A 99 -2.96 6.84 -32.47
N GLU A 100 -4.13 6.58 -33.01
CA GLU A 100 -5.40 6.62 -32.30
C GLU A 100 -5.72 5.25 -31.70
N PRO A 101 -6.21 5.18 -30.45
CA PRO A 101 -6.73 3.93 -29.92
C PRO A 101 -8.11 3.64 -30.53
N LEU A 102 -8.26 2.50 -31.18
CA LEU A 102 -9.54 2.03 -31.75
C LEU A 102 -10.55 1.56 -30.68
N SER A 103 -10.13 1.48 -29.42
CA SER A 103 -10.97 1.04 -28.30
C SER A 103 -11.75 2.19 -27.65
N SER A 104 -12.87 1.86 -27.00
CA SER A 104 -13.75 2.79 -26.27
C SER A 104 -13.00 3.81 -25.39
N SER A 105 -13.58 5.02 -25.28
CA SER A 105 -13.02 6.10 -24.47
C SER A 105 -13.22 5.93 -22.97
N PHE A 106 -14.29 5.25 -22.54
CA PHE A 106 -14.63 5.13 -21.12
C PHE A 106 -14.40 3.70 -20.59
N PRO A 107 -13.81 3.55 -19.39
CA PRO A 107 -13.02 4.55 -18.66
C PRO A 107 -11.58 4.65 -19.20
N SER A 108 -10.85 5.68 -18.80
CA SER A 108 -9.44 5.86 -19.17
C SER A 108 -8.54 4.82 -18.48
N GLY A 109 -7.99 3.88 -19.26
CA GLY A 109 -7.07 2.86 -18.76
C GLY A 109 -5.79 3.42 -18.14
N HIS A 110 -5.19 4.46 -18.73
CA HIS A 110 -4.00 5.11 -18.15
C HIS A 110 -4.31 5.74 -16.80
N SER A 111 -5.48 6.36 -16.65
CA SER A 111 -5.92 6.97 -15.39
C SER A 111 -6.22 5.89 -14.34
N ALA A 112 -6.84 4.78 -14.75
CA ALA A 112 -7.12 3.64 -13.89
C ALA A 112 -5.85 2.95 -13.38
N SER A 113 -4.86 2.73 -14.25
CA SER A 113 -3.57 2.19 -13.86
C SER A 113 -2.81 3.14 -12.94
N ALA A 114 -2.80 4.45 -13.24
CA ALA A 114 -2.14 5.46 -12.41
C ALA A 114 -2.73 5.54 -10.99
N ALA A 115 -4.06 5.59 -10.90
CA ALA A 115 -4.78 5.62 -9.63
C ALA A 115 -4.59 4.32 -8.83
N ALA A 116 -4.71 3.15 -9.48
CA ALA A 116 -4.47 1.87 -8.81
C ALA A 116 -3.05 1.77 -8.25
N PHE A 117 -2.06 2.19 -9.04
CA PHE A 117 -0.66 2.16 -8.62
C PHE A 117 -0.42 3.07 -7.41
N VAL A 118 -0.75 4.37 -7.51
CA VAL A 118 -0.47 5.31 -6.42
C VAL A 118 -1.26 4.99 -5.16
N THR A 119 -2.54 4.60 -5.27
CA THR A 119 -3.34 4.21 -4.10
C THR A 119 -2.71 3.02 -3.38
N ALA A 120 -2.26 1.99 -4.12
CA ALA A 120 -1.60 0.84 -3.54
C ALA A 120 -0.24 1.19 -2.89
N VAL A 121 0.54 2.10 -3.47
CA VAL A 121 1.77 2.60 -2.86
C VAL A 121 1.46 3.35 -1.57
N THR A 122 0.48 4.25 -1.58
CA THR A 122 0.08 5.03 -0.39
C THR A 122 -0.38 4.13 0.75
N MET A 123 -1.07 3.03 0.45
CA MET A 123 -1.51 2.06 1.47
C MET A 123 -0.33 1.43 2.20
N GLU A 124 0.77 1.13 1.50
CA GLU A 124 1.93 0.46 2.11
C GLU A 124 2.98 1.43 2.65
N ALA A 125 3.08 2.63 2.05
CA ALA A 125 4.03 3.66 2.44
C ALA A 125 3.51 5.05 2.01
N ALA A 126 2.74 5.70 2.89
CA ALA A 126 2.12 6.99 2.60
C ALA A 126 3.08 8.08 2.08
N PRO A 127 4.31 8.24 2.62
CA PRO A 127 5.26 9.23 2.08
C PRO A 127 5.68 8.95 0.64
N LEU A 128 5.88 7.67 0.27
CA LEU A 128 6.21 7.28 -1.10
C LEU A 128 5.01 7.47 -2.03
N GLY A 129 3.81 7.18 -1.54
CA GLY A 129 2.56 7.45 -2.25
C GLY A 129 2.40 8.95 -2.58
N ALA A 130 2.65 9.82 -1.59
CA ALA A 130 2.65 11.26 -1.77
C ALA A 130 3.70 11.73 -2.79
N ALA A 131 4.89 11.12 -2.82
CA ALA A 131 5.92 11.42 -3.81
C ALA A 131 5.53 11.00 -5.24
N VAL A 132 4.79 9.89 -5.40
CA VAL A 132 4.36 9.36 -6.71
C VAL A 132 3.07 10.03 -7.21
N ALA A 133 2.24 10.58 -6.32
CA ALA A 133 0.94 11.17 -6.66
C ALA A 133 0.98 12.29 -7.72
N PRO A 134 1.94 13.23 -7.70
CA PRO A 134 2.05 14.25 -8.76
C PRO A 134 2.26 13.64 -10.15
N LEU A 135 3.04 12.56 -10.25
CA LEU A 135 3.26 11.84 -11.50
C LEU A 135 1.98 11.17 -12.00
N ALA A 136 1.23 10.53 -11.10
CA ALA A 136 -0.07 9.92 -11.42
C ALA A 136 -1.10 10.96 -11.90
N ALA A 137 -1.18 12.10 -11.22
CA ALA A 137 -2.02 13.21 -11.62
C ALA A 137 -1.62 13.78 -12.99
N ALA A 138 -0.31 13.95 -13.24
CA ALA A 138 0.20 14.40 -14.52
C ALA A 138 -0.12 13.42 -15.66
N VAL A 139 -0.01 12.11 -15.42
CA VAL A 139 -0.42 11.07 -16.39
C VAL A 139 -1.92 11.18 -16.69
N ALA A 140 -2.76 11.30 -15.66
CA ALA A 140 -4.21 11.44 -15.82
C ALA A 140 -4.58 12.70 -16.62
N TYR A 141 -4.00 13.85 -16.27
CA TYR A 141 -4.19 15.11 -16.99
C TYR A 141 -3.71 15.03 -18.44
N SER A 142 -2.56 14.39 -18.70
CA SER A 142 -2.00 14.27 -20.04
C SER A 142 -2.97 13.63 -21.03
N ARG A 143 -3.90 12.78 -20.58
CA ARG A 143 -4.90 12.11 -21.42
C ARG A 143 -5.97 13.08 -21.95
N VAL A 144 -6.36 14.05 -21.14
CA VAL A 144 -7.24 15.14 -21.57
C VAL A 144 -6.46 16.09 -22.46
N HIS A 145 -5.24 16.46 -22.05
CA HIS A 145 -4.38 17.42 -22.75
C HIS A 145 -4.00 17.01 -24.17
N VAL A 146 -3.70 15.72 -24.39
CA VAL A 146 -3.42 15.17 -25.74
C VAL A 146 -4.70 14.86 -26.53
N GLY A 147 -5.87 15.12 -25.92
CA GLY A 147 -7.17 15.09 -26.57
C GLY A 147 -7.81 13.71 -26.72
N VAL A 148 -7.27 12.66 -26.10
CA VAL A 148 -7.73 11.28 -26.35
C VAL A 148 -8.81 10.79 -25.38
N HIS A 149 -9.10 11.57 -24.33
CA HIS A 149 -10.13 11.28 -23.32
C HIS A 149 -10.82 12.55 -22.84
N TYR A 150 -12.09 12.42 -22.46
CA TYR A 150 -12.81 13.46 -21.71
C TYR A 150 -12.43 13.43 -20.22
N PRO A 151 -12.54 14.55 -19.49
CA PRO A 151 -12.37 14.57 -18.03
C PRO A 151 -13.18 13.49 -17.29
N GLY A 152 -14.40 13.20 -17.71
CA GLY A 152 -15.23 12.14 -17.14
C GLY A 152 -14.66 10.73 -17.35
N ASP A 153 -13.95 10.47 -18.46
CA ASP A 153 -13.26 9.20 -18.69
C ASP A 153 -12.09 9.03 -17.70
N VAL A 154 -11.40 10.14 -17.41
CA VAL A 154 -10.31 10.19 -16.45
C VAL A 154 -10.82 9.94 -15.03
N LEU A 155 -11.89 10.62 -14.62
CA LEU A 155 -12.51 10.42 -13.31
C LEU A 155 -13.03 9.00 -13.12
N GLY A 156 -13.69 8.43 -14.15
CA GLY A 156 -14.13 7.03 -14.12
C GLY A 156 -12.96 6.06 -14.01
N GLY A 157 -11.86 6.33 -14.70
CA GLY A 157 -10.63 5.55 -14.56
C GLY A 157 -10.05 5.65 -13.15
N VAL A 158 -9.91 6.86 -12.60
CA VAL A 158 -9.42 7.08 -11.24
C VAL A 158 -10.25 6.33 -10.22
N ALA A 159 -11.58 6.45 -10.28
CA ALA A 159 -12.49 5.74 -9.39
C ALA A 159 -12.29 4.22 -9.46
N LEU A 160 -12.30 3.64 -10.66
CA LEU A 160 -12.07 2.20 -10.85
C LEU A 160 -10.71 1.77 -10.29
N GLY A 161 -9.64 2.48 -10.63
CA GLY A 161 -8.29 2.15 -10.18
C GLY A 161 -8.13 2.20 -8.66
N THR A 162 -8.63 3.26 -8.04
CA THR A 162 -8.62 3.40 -6.57
C THR A 162 -9.45 2.31 -5.91
N SER A 163 -10.64 1.97 -6.42
CA SER A 163 -11.46 0.88 -5.89
C SER A 163 -10.75 -0.48 -5.96
N VAL A 164 -10.08 -0.78 -7.09
CA VAL A 164 -9.30 -2.02 -7.23
C VAL A 164 -8.17 -2.08 -6.20
N ALA A 165 -7.41 -0.99 -6.04
CA ALA A 165 -6.33 -0.94 -5.06
C ALA A 165 -6.86 -1.09 -3.63
N LEU A 166 -7.95 -0.40 -3.27
CA LEU A 166 -8.57 -0.54 -1.95
C LEU A 166 -9.08 -1.96 -1.69
N ALA A 167 -9.66 -2.62 -2.70
CA ALA A 167 -10.17 -3.98 -2.57
C ALA A 167 -9.08 -5.00 -2.20
N THR A 168 -7.82 -4.74 -2.55
CA THR A 168 -6.71 -5.62 -2.14
C THR A 168 -6.57 -5.75 -0.62
N ARG A 169 -7.12 -4.82 0.18
CA ARG A 169 -7.10 -4.90 1.65
C ARG A 169 -7.78 -6.14 2.22
N HIS A 170 -8.70 -6.73 1.46
CA HIS A 170 -9.48 -7.88 1.90
C HIS A 170 -8.65 -9.16 1.97
N TRP A 171 -7.57 -9.24 1.19
CA TRP A 171 -6.71 -10.43 1.13
C TRP A 171 -5.23 -10.13 1.38
N TRP A 172 -4.85 -8.85 1.39
CA TRP A 172 -3.51 -8.38 1.73
C TRP A 172 -3.60 -7.31 2.82
N PRO A 173 -3.45 -7.69 4.10
CA PRO A 173 -3.45 -6.76 5.22
C PRO A 173 -2.37 -5.69 5.06
N VAL A 174 -2.74 -4.45 5.34
CA VAL A 174 -1.79 -3.34 5.47
C VAL A 174 -1.29 -3.37 6.91
N HIS A 175 0.01 -3.55 7.13
CA HIS A 175 0.56 -3.42 8.48
C HIS A 175 0.40 -1.97 8.94
N PRO A 176 -0.27 -1.72 10.08
CA PRO A 176 -0.38 -0.37 10.62
C PRO A 176 1.01 0.17 10.92
N ALA A 177 1.34 1.36 10.39
CA ALA A 177 2.54 2.09 10.79
C ALA A 177 2.38 2.78 12.16
N VAL A 178 1.18 2.76 12.74
CA VAL A 178 0.87 3.37 14.03
C VAL A 178 1.13 2.32 15.11
N PRO A 179 1.94 2.63 16.14
CA PRO A 179 2.10 1.77 17.31
C PRO A 179 0.73 1.41 17.89
N ALA A 180 0.56 0.14 18.28
CA ALA A 180 -0.65 -0.28 18.95
C ALA A 180 -0.86 0.59 20.20
N LYS A 181 -2.03 1.23 20.31
CA LYS A 181 -2.43 1.88 21.56
C LYS A 181 -2.76 0.78 22.55
N VAL A 182 -1.89 0.56 23.53
CA VAL A 182 -2.12 -0.40 24.61
C VAL A 182 -3.28 0.11 25.46
N ARG A 183 -4.31 -0.74 25.66
CA ARG A 183 -5.52 -0.36 26.41
C ARG A 183 -5.31 -0.32 27.92
N GLN A 184 -4.35 -1.06 28.44
CA GLN A 184 -4.05 -1.18 29.87
C GLN A 184 -2.54 -1.24 30.08
N THR A 185 -2.04 -0.37 30.95
CA THR A 185 -0.65 -0.36 31.39
C THR A 185 -0.65 -0.32 32.91
N SER A 186 -0.08 -1.32 33.57
CA SER A 186 0.33 -1.21 34.97
C SER A 186 1.77 -0.71 35.02
N ALA A 187 2.12 0.01 36.09
CA ALA A 187 3.53 0.32 36.35
C ALA A 187 4.22 -0.96 36.83
N ALA A 188 5.15 -1.49 36.05
CA ALA A 188 6.01 -2.59 36.48
C ALA A 188 7.13 -2.03 37.37
N PRO A 189 7.56 -2.76 38.42
CA PRO A 189 8.72 -2.39 39.21
C PRO A 189 9.97 -2.32 38.32
N GLY A 190 10.88 -1.39 38.61
CA GLY A 190 12.22 -1.45 38.03
C GLY A 190 12.93 -2.69 38.57
N LEU A 191 13.41 -3.57 37.69
CA LEU A 191 14.10 -4.81 38.04
C LEU A 191 15.58 -4.73 37.61
N PRO A 192 16.48 -4.14 38.41
CA PRO A 192 17.89 -3.99 38.06
C PRO A 192 18.52 -5.34 37.71
N GLY A 193 19.12 -5.43 36.52
CA GLY A 193 19.72 -6.67 36.03
C GLY A 193 18.76 -7.86 35.86
N GLY A 194 17.44 -7.66 35.97
CA GLY A 194 16.44 -8.71 35.86
C GLY A 194 16.07 -9.43 37.16
N GLN A 195 16.43 -8.89 38.33
CA GLN A 195 16.07 -9.55 39.61
C GLN A 195 14.57 -9.78 39.75
N GLY A 196 14.16 -11.04 39.93
CA GLY A 196 12.74 -11.42 40.02
C GLY A 196 11.98 -11.39 38.70
N LEU A 197 12.64 -11.09 37.57
CA LEU A 197 12.04 -11.20 36.24
C LEU A 197 12.09 -12.65 35.79
N VAL A 198 10.95 -13.20 35.38
CA VAL A 198 10.90 -14.48 34.65
C VAL A 198 10.69 -14.17 33.17
N MET A 199 11.67 -14.52 32.35
CA MET A 199 11.68 -14.27 30.91
C MET A 199 11.37 -15.55 30.14
N VAL A 200 10.22 -15.59 29.45
CA VAL A 200 9.87 -16.69 28.55
C VAL A 200 10.40 -16.42 27.16
N VAL A 201 11.22 -17.31 26.64
CA VAL A 201 11.82 -17.18 25.31
C VAL A 201 11.34 -18.31 24.42
N ASN A 202 10.77 -17.97 23.26
CA ASN A 202 10.45 -18.92 22.21
C ASN A 202 11.46 -18.77 21.06
N PRO A 203 12.55 -19.56 21.03
CA PRO A 203 13.62 -19.41 20.04
C PRO A 203 13.13 -19.63 18.60
N ARG A 204 11.99 -20.32 18.42
CA ARG A 204 11.41 -20.62 17.10
C ARG A 204 10.59 -19.47 16.50
N SER A 205 10.48 -18.34 17.21
CA SER A 205 9.67 -17.20 16.75
C SER A 205 10.47 -16.15 15.98
N GLY A 206 11.79 -16.31 15.89
CA GLY A 206 12.71 -15.41 15.21
C GLY A 206 13.48 -16.09 14.07
N PRO A 207 14.49 -15.40 13.52
CA PRO A 207 15.44 -15.99 12.59
C PRO A 207 16.18 -17.20 13.21
N ASP A 208 16.43 -18.25 12.42
CA ASP A 208 17.08 -19.48 12.90
C ASP A 208 18.52 -19.26 13.41
N ASP A 209 19.17 -18.15 13.03
CA ASP A 209 20.54 -17.80 13.39
C ASP A 209 20.64 -16.94 14.67
N VAL A 210 19.52 -16.57 15.29
CA VAL A 210 19.49 -15.72 16.49
C VAL A 210 18.73 -16.45 17.60
N ASN A 211 19.40 -16.72 18.73
CA ASN A 211 18.72 -17.14 19.96
C ASN A 211 18.51 -15.94 20.89
N PRO A 212 17.27 -15.44 21.06
CA PRO A 212 17.00 -14.31 21.95
C PRO A 212 17.35 -14.60 23.41
N ALA A 213 17.42 -15.88 23.80
CA ALA A 213 17.74 -16.26 25.18
C ALA A 213 19.17 -15.85 25.57
N ASP A 214 20.11 -15.90 24.63
CA ASP A 214 21.50 -15.53 24.89
C ASP A 214 21.63 -14.02 25.12
N GLU A 215 20.97 -13.22 24.29
CA GLU A 215 20.91 -11.76 24.44
C GLU A 215 20.23 -11.34 25.75
N VAL A 216 19.14 -12.02 26.13
CA VAL A 216 18.48 -11.80 27.43
C VAL A 216 19.43 -12.09 28.59
N ARG A 217 20.15 -13.22 28.56
CA ARG A 217 21.08 -13.58 29.64
C ARG A 217 22.24 -12.59 29.76
N GLU A 218 22.70 -12.03 28.64
CA GLU A 218 23.73 -11.01 28.63
C GLU A 218 23.24 -9.68 29.23
N LEU A 219 22.05 -9.23 28.83
CA LEU A 219 21.47 -7.95 29.27
C LEU A 219 20.88 -7.99 30.68
N LEU A 220 20.31 -9.14 31.08
CA LEU A 220 19.55 -9.34 32.31
C LEU A 220 20.05 -10.59 33.05
N PRO A 221 21.28 -10.57 33.57
CA PRO A 221 21.93 -11.75 34.12
C PRO A 221 21.26 -12.33 35.38
N ALA A 222 20.41 -11.57 36.05
CA ALA A 222 19.66 -12.02 37.22
C ALA A 222 18.22 -12.50 36.90
N ALA A 223 17.82 -12.49 35.63
CA ALA A 223 16.52 -13.00 35.19
C ALA A 223 16.49 -14.54 35.13
N GLU A 224 15.36 -15.13 35.50
CA GLU A 224 15.09 -16.55 35.25
C GLU A 224 14.63 -16.72 33.80
N VAL A 225 15.45 -17.32 32.95
CA VAL A 225 15.14 -17.50 31.52
C VAL A 225 14.60 -18.90 31.25
N ILE A 226 13.35 -18.98 30.78
CA ILE A 226 12.66 -20.21 30.38
C ILE A 226 12.63 -20.28 28.86
N GLU A 227 13.42 -21.18 28.27
CA GLU A 227 13.37 -21.47 26.83
C GLU A 227 12.32 -22.53 26.53
N LEU A 228 11.35 -22.20 25.66
CA LEU A 228 10.23 -23.10 25.35
C LEU A 228 10.61 -24.19 24.36
N ALA A 229 10.35 -25.43 24.74
CA ALA A 229 10.43 -26.61 23.90
C ALA A 229 9.14 -26.86 23.09
N PRO A 230 9.17 -27.72 22.06
CA PRO A 230 7.96 -28.15 21.35
C PRO A 230 6.99 -28.87 22.28
N GLY A 231 5.76 -28.34 22.40
CA GLY A 231 4.68 -28.94 23.18
C GLY A 231 4.55 -28.42 24.61
N ASP A 232 5.39 -27.49 25.04
CA ASP A 232 5.32 -26.91 26.38
C ASP A 232 4.01 -26.15 26.61
N ASP A 233 3.42 -26.38 27.80
CA ASP A 233 2.34 -25.57 28.32
C ASP A 233 2.90 -24.30 28.97
N VAL A 234 2.91 -23.22 28.20
CA VAL A 234 3.43 -21.92 28.63
C VAL A 234 2.70 -21.39 29.86
N HIS A 235 1.38 -21.60 29.95
CA HIS A 235 0.59 -21.10 31.09
C HIS A 235 0.98 -21.86 32.36
N GLY A 236 1.04 -23.20 32.30
CA GLY A 236 1.48 -24.02 33.42
C GLY A 236 2.91 -23.71 33.88
N LEU A 237 3.83 -23.48 32.94
CA LEU A 237 5.21 -23.09 33.25
C LEU A 237 5.26 -21.74 33.99
N LEU A 238 4.51 -20.74 33.53
CA LEU A 238 4.41 -19.44 34.20
C LEU A 238 3.72 -19.54 35.56
N ALA A 239 2.63 -20.29 35.67
CA ALA A 239 1.92 -20.50 36.93
C ALA A 239 2.85 -21.07 38.02
N ALA A 240 3.77 -21.96 37.64
CA ALA A 240 4.78 -22.51 38.55
C ALA A 240 5.86 -21.51 39.00
N THR A 241 6.01 -20.38 38.30
CA THR A 241 7.00 -19.33 38.64
C THR A 241 6.41 -18.14 39.39
N VAL A 242 5.08 -17.98 39.36
CA VAL A 242 4.35 -16.91 40.08
C VAL A 242 4.84 -16.68 41.52
N PRO A 243 5.08 -17.69 42.37
CA PRO A 243 5.45 -17.45 43.78
C PRO A 243 6.77 -16.69 43.97
N ARG A 244 7.63 -16.65 42.95
CA ARG A 244 8.96 -16.03 42.97
C ARG A 244 9.14 -14.95 41.90
N ALA A 245 8.14 -14.71 41.07
CA ALA A 245 8.18 -13.73 40.00
C ALA A 245 7.71 -12.36 40.50
N ALA A 246 8.48 -11.32 40.20
CA ALA A 246 8.12 -9.92 40.39
C ALA A 246 7.51 -9.30 39.12
N ALA A 247 7.85 -9.84 37.94
CA ALA A 247 7.24 -9.51 36.67
C ALA A 247 7.50 -10.64 35.66
N PHE A 248 6.71 -10.66 34.58
CA PHE A 248 6.97 -11.51 33.42
C PHE A 248 7.50 -10.72 32.23
N GLY A 249 8.43 -11.32 31.50
CA GLY A 249 8.90 -10.87 30.21
C GLY A 249 8.75 -11.96 29.16
N VAL A 250 8.65 -11.57 27.89
CA VAL A 250 8.49 -12.52 26.78
C VAL A 250 9.24 -12.09 25.52
N ALA A 251 9.95 -13.03 24.90
CA ALA A 251 10.59 -12.90 23.60
C ALA A 251 10.11 -14.07 22.73
N GLY A 252 9.07 -13.83 21.95
CA GLY A 252 8.41 -14.87 21.16
C GLY A 252 7.39 -14.30 20.18
N GLY A 253 6.73 -15.19 19.45
CA GLY A 253 5.69 -14.83 18.48
C GLY A 253 4.39 -14.46 19.16
N ASP A 254 3.42 -14.00 18.36
CA ASP A 254 2.15 -13.46 18.85
C ASP A 254 1.42 -14.39 19.84
N GLY A 255 1.45 -15.70 19.60
CA GLY A 255 0.85 -16.69 20.50
C GLY A 255 1.52 -16.75 21.87
N THR A 256 2.85 -16.77 21.91
CA THR A 256 3.62 -16.77 23.18
C THR A 256 3.40 -15.46 23.93
N VAL A 257 3.47 -14.33 23.22
CA VAL A 257 3.25 -12.99 23.80
C VAL A 257 1.85 -12.86 24.40
N ALA A 258 0.82 -13.33 23.68
CA ALA A 258 -0.56 -13.28 24.16
C ALA A 258 -0.73 -14.13 25.42
N THR A 259 -0.19 -15.35 25.46
CA THR A 259 -0.29 -16.21 26.65
C THR A 259 0.40 -15.59 27.86
N VAL A 260 1.64 -15.11 27.71
CA VAL A 260 2.36 -14.47 28.83
C VAL A 260 1.63 -13.24 29.34
N ALA A 261 1.11 -12.39 28.43
CA ALA A 261 0.37 -11.19 28.82
C ALA A 261 -0.93 -11.52 29.56
N VAL A 262 -1.67 -12.55 29.13
CA VAL A 262 -2.89 -13.01 29.82
C VAL A 262 -2.55 -13.55 31.21
N THR A 263 -1.50 -14.37 31.33
CA THR A 263 -1.07 -14.91 32.63
C THR A 263 -0.59 -13.80 33.56
N ALA A 264 0.15 -12.80 33.06
CA ALA A 264 0.56 -11.64 33.86
C ALA A 264 -0.66 -10.87 34.42
N LEU A 265 -1.68 -10.64 33.58
CA LEU A 265 -2.92 -9.99 34.01
C LEU A 265 -3.72 -10.83 35.02
N GLU A 266 -3.74 -12.14 34.85
CA GLU A 266 -4.40 -13.08 35.77
C GLU A 266 -3.79 -13.04 37.18
N TYR A 267 -2.46 -12.98 37.26
CA TYR A 267 -1.71 -12.96 38.53
C TYR A 267 -1.31 -11.57 39.02
N GLN A 268 -1.70 -10.51 38.31
CA GLN A 268 -1.38 -9.10 38.62
C GLN A 268 0.13 -8.82 38.72
N LEU A 269 0.91 -9.41 37.80
CA LEU A 269 2.36 -9.22 37.63
C LEU A 269 2.70 -8.30 36.43
#